data_AF-A0A1Y2FDG8-F1
#
_entry.id   AF-A0A1Y2FDG8-F1
#
_cell.length_a   1.000
_cell.length_b   1.000
_cell.length_c   1.000
_cell.angle_alpha   90.00
_cell.angle_beta   90.00
_cell.angle_gamma   90.00
#
_symmetry.space_group_name_H-M   'P 1'
#
loop_
_entity.id
_entity.type
_entity.pdbx_description
1 polymer ?
#
loop_
_entity_poly.entity_id
_entity_poly.type
_entity_poly.pdbx_seq_one_letter_code
_entity_poly.pdbx_strand_id
1 'polypeptide(L)'
;SAEERAALQQRYTQSRQELKALITRKKQVDRDLAALESQIYKQETAYLEETQQGGNLVRGFDGYLKGIGNTRKSTFNEADRLFSLSSVSFSEA
;
A
#
# COMPACT_ATOMS: atom_id res chain seq x y z
N SER A 1 -43.59 -11.98 25.51
CA SER A 1 -44.28 -13.22 25.07
C SER A 1 -43.28 -14.15 24.38
N ALA A 2 -43.70 -15.33 23.89
CA ALA A 2 -42.83 -16.22 23.10
C ALA A 2 -42.27 -15.56 21.82
N GLU A 3 -43.02 -14.60 21.26
CA GLU A 3 -42.64 -13.85 20.06
C GLU A 3 -41.45 -12.93 20.29
N GLU A 4 -41.38 -12.26 21.45
CA GLU A 4 -40.21 -11.43 21.81
C GLU A 4 -38.93 -12.26 21.91
N ARG A 5 -39.02 -13.51 22.42
CA ARG A 5 -37.87 -14.41 22.49
C ARG A 5 -37.41 -14.86 21.09
N ALA A 6 -38.36 -15.13 20.19
CA ALA A 6 -38.05 -15.46 18.80
C ALA A 6 -37.42 -14.28 18.06
N ALA A 7 -37.94 -13.06 18.25
CA ALA A 7 -37.36 -11.84 17.67
C ALA A 7 -35.95 -11.57 18.20
N LEU A 8 -35.70 -11.77 19.50
CA LEU A 8 -34.36 -11.63 20.07
C LEU A 8 -33.39 -12.67 19.50
N GLN A 9 -33.82 -13.93 19.37
CA GLN A 9 -33.02 -14.99 18.77
C GLN A 9 -32.69 -14.68 17.31
N GLN A 10 -33.65 -14.15 16.54
CA GLN A 10 -33.43 -13.74 15.16
C GLN A 10 -32.44 -12.57 15.05
N ARG A 11 -32.54 -11.55 15.91
CA ARG A 11 -31.57 -10.43 15.93
C ARG A 11 -30.17 -10.91 16.29
N TYR A 12 -30.05 -11.83 17.23
CA TYR A 12 -28.77 -12.43 17.61
C TYR A 12 -28.15 -13.21 16.45
N THR A 13 -28.92 -14.04 15.74
CA THR A 13 -28.40 -14.80 14.60
C THR A 13 -27.99 -13.89 13.45
N GLN A 14 -28.78 -12.86 13.15
CA GLN A 14 -28.43 -11.84 12.15
C GLN A 14 -27.13 -11.12 12.50
N SER A 15 -27.00 -10.63 13.75
CA SER A 15 -25.79 -9.94 14.21
C SER A 15 -24.55 -10.84 14.15
N ARG A 16 -24.71 -12.13 14.46
CA ARG A 16 -23.61 -13.11 14.33
C ARG A 16 -23.19 -13.35 12.88
N GLN A 17 -24.16 -13.40 11.96
CA GLN A 17 -23.86 -13.58 10.54
C GLN A 17 -23.15 -12.35 9.97
N GLU A 18 -23.63 -11.15 10.32
CA GLU A 18 -23.00 -9.88 9.95
C GLU A 18 -21.57 -9.79 10.47
N LEU A 19 -21.35 -10.10 11.75
CA LEU A 19 -20.02 -10.11 12.34
C LEU A 19 -19.07 -11.07 11.59
N LYS A 20 -19.55 -12.27 11.25
CA LYS A 20 -18.76 -13.24 10.47
C LYS A 20 -18.40 -12.69 9.08
N ALA A 21 -19.35 -12.03 8.41
CA ALA A 21 -19.11 -11.40 7.12
C ALA A 21 -18.08 -10.25 7.22
N LEU A 22 -18.19 -9.40 8.24
CA LEU A 22 -17.26 -8.31 8.51
C LEU A 22 -15.85 -8.82 8.79
N ILE A 23 -15.69 -9.88 9.58
CA ILE A 23 -14.37 -10.50 9.84
C ILE A 23 -13.75 -11.02 8.54
N THR A 24 -14.52 -11.73 7.72
CA THR A 24 -14.04 -12.21 6.42
C THR A 24 -13.64 -11.06 5.50
N ARG A 25 -14.46 -10.00 5.46
CA ARG A 25 -14.17 -8.80 4.66
C ARG A 25 -12.90 -8.10 5.13
N LYS A 26 -12.71 -7.93 6.44
CA LYS A 26 -11.48 -7.38 7.01
C LYS A 26 -10.26 -8.17 6.54
N LYS A 27 -10.28 -9.50 6.69
CA LYS A 27 -9.19 -10.39 6.24
C LYS A 27 -8.92 -10.32 4.73
N GLN A 28 -9.94 -10.00 3.92
CA GLN A 28 -9.75 -9.78 2.49
C GLN A 28 -9.03 -8.45 2.25
N VAL A 29 -9.52 -7.37 2.86
CA VAL A 29 -8.93 -6.03 2.73
C VAL A 29 -7.47 -6.02 3.21
N ASP A 30 -7.16 -6.66 4.34
CA ASP A 30 -5.80 -6.74 4.86
C ASP A 30 -4.84 -7.45 3.87
N ARG A 31 -5.32 -8.50 3.18
CA ARG A 31 -4.54 -9.21 2.16
C ARG A 31 -4.35 -8.37 0.90
N ASP A 32 -5.40 -7.68 0.46
CA ASP A 32 -5.36 -6.84 -0.73
C ASP A 32 -4.44 -5.64 -0.51
N LEU A 33 -4.45 -5.05 0.70
CA LEU A 33 -3.55 -3.99 1.11
C LEU A 33 -2.09 -4.45 1.03
N ALA A 34 -1.75 -5.58 1.65
CA ALA A 34 -0.38 -6.11 1.62
C ALA A 34 0.10 -6.44 0.19
N ALA A 35 -0.79 -6.94 -0.67
CA ALA A 35 -0.49 -7.20 -2.06
C ALA A 35 -0.19 -5.90 -2.83
N LEU A 36 -1.00 -4.85 -2.59
CA LEU A 36 -0.83 -3.53 -3.21
C LEU A 36 0.47 -2.86 -2.75
N GLU A 37 0.80 -2.92 -1.46
CA GLU A 37 2.05 -2.37 -0.92
C GLU A 37 3.28 -3.06 -1.53
N SER A 38 3.24 -4.39 -1.67
CA SER A 38 4.28 -5.14 -2.37
C SER A 38 4.42 -4.72 -3.84
N GLN A 39 3.30 -4.45 -4.51
CA GLN A 39 3.30 -3.97 -5.89
C GLN A 39 3.90 -2.56 -6.00
N ILE A 40 3.52 -1.64 -5.11
CA ILE A 40 4.09 -0.29 -5.03
C ILE A 40 5.60 -0.36 -4.87
N TYR A 41 6.10 -1.16 -3.93
CA TYR A 41 7.54 -1.31 -3.68
C TYR A 41 8.31 -1.80 -4.93
N LYS A 42 7.75 -2.78 -5.65
CA LYS A 42 8.36 -3.31 -6.88
C LYS A 42 8.39 -2.26 -8.00
N GLN A 43 7.26 -1.57 -8.20
CA GLN A 43 7.14 -0.52 -9.22
C GLN A 43 8.06 0.66 -8.91
N GLU A 44 8.16 1.06 -7.65
CA GLU A 44 9.05 2.12 -7.20
C GLU A 44 10.52 1.76 -7.42
N THR A 45 10.89 0.50 -7.14
CA THR A 45 12.24 -0.01 -7.47
C THR A 45 12.54 0.13 -8.95
N ALA A 46 11.66 -0.39 -9.82
CA ALA A 46 11.84 -0.31 -11.27
C ALA A 46 11.93 1.15 -11.75
N TYR A 47 11.06 2.03 -11.25
CA TYR A 47 11.07 3.44 -11.60
C TYR A 47 12.38 4.13 -11.19
N LEU A 48 12.84 3.91 -9.96
CA LEU A 48 14.08 4.51 -9.47
C LEU A 48 15.32 3.99 -10.22
N GLU A 49 15.32 2.72 -10.63
CA GLU A 49 16.39 2.11 -11.46
C GLU A 49 16.42 2.68 -12.88
N GLU A 50 15.27 2.79 -13.54
CA GLU A 50 15.17 3.27 -14.92
C GLU A 50 15.49 4.77 -15.03
N THR A 51 15.14 5.56 -14.02
CA THR A 51 15.22 7.03 -14.08
C THR A 51 16.48 7.63 -13.48
N GLN A 52 17.48 6.82 -13.09
CA GLN A 52 18.71 7.31 -12.43
C GLN A 52 19.48 8.38 -13.21
N GLN A 53 19.42 8.34 -14.56
CA GLN A 53 20.29 9.14 -15.41
C GLN A 53 19.68 10.49 -15.83
N GLY A 54 18.37 10.52 -16.11
CA GLY A 54 17.66 11.73 -16.53
C GLY A 54 17.26 12.61 -15.35
N GLY A 55 17.08 12.02 -14.17
CA GLY A 55 16.39 12.67 -13.05
C GLY A 55 14.95 12.19 -12.95
N ASN A 56 14.38 12.32 -11.77
CA ASN A 56 13.09 11.74 -11.43
C ASN A 56 12.35 12.57 -10.37
N LEU A 57 11.14 12.14 -10.04
CA LEU A 57 10.27 12.86 -9.11
C LEU A 57 10.86 13.02 -7.70
N VAL A 58 11.77 12.13 -7.29
CA VAL A 58 12.39 12.13 -5.96
C VAL A 58 13.57 13.10 -5.90
N ARG A 59 14.42 13.13 -6.94
CA ARG A 59 15.70 13.86 -6.94
C ARG A 59 15.72 15.09 -7.85
N GLY A 60 14.63 15.33 -8.58
CA GLY A 60 14.51 16.41 -9.56
C GLY A 60 15.03 16.02 -10.96
N PHE A 61 14.77 16.91 -11.92
CA PHE A 61 15.00 16.70 -13.35
C PHE A 61 16.22 17.45 -13.90
N ASP A 62 17.14 17.87 -13.03
CA ASP A 62 18.34 18.64 -13.38
C ASP A 62 19.23 17.94 -14.42
N GLY A 63 19.21 16.61 -14.48
CA GLY A 63 19.94 15.80 -15.46
C GLY A 63 19.45 15.97 -16.90
N TYR A 64 18.17 16.31 -17.11
CA TYR A 64 17.62 16.57 -18.44
C TYR A 64 18.22 17.82 -19.08
N LEU A 65 18.57 18.83 -18.28
CA LEU A 65 19.07 20.13 -18.77
C LEU A 65 20.60 20.17 -18.94
N LYS A 66 21.34 19.42 -18.10
CA LYS A 66 22.81 19.50 -18.04
C LYS A 66 23.53 18.46 -18.91
N GLY A 67 22.78 17.58 -19.59
CA GLY A 67 23.32 16.47 -20.36
C GLY A 67 23.79 15.31 -19.46
N ILE A 68 23.54 14.08 -19.90
CA ILE A 68 23.68 12.81 -19.15
C ILE A 68 25.15 12.52 -18.72
N GLY A 69 26.11 13.35 -19.12
CA GLY A 69 27.55 13.07 -18.99
C GLY A 69 28.19 13.35 -17.62
N ASN A 70 27.57 14.14 -16.73
CA ASN A 70 28.27 14.64 -15.53
C ASN A 70 27.54 14.49 -14.19
N THR A 71 26.33 13.93 -14.18
CA THR A 71 25.65 13.56 -12.94
C THR A 71 26.25 12.27 -12.42
N ARG A 72 26.92 12.34 -11.26
CA ARG A 72 27.46 11.15 -10.58
C ARG A 72 26.33 10.12 -10.48
N LYS A 73 26.57 8.89 -10.97
CA LYS A 73 25.67 7.75 -10.78
C LYS A 73 25.45 7.54 -9.29
N SER A 74 24.42 8.18 -8.75
CA SER A 74 24.03 8.01 -7.36
C SER A 74 22.97 6.93 -7.35
N THR A 75 23.33 5.79 -6.77
CA THR A 75 22.38 4.72 -6.46
C THR A 75 21.26 5.27 -5.59
N PHE A 76 20.02 4.85 -5.84
CA PHE A 76 18.92 5.16 -4.94
C PHE A 76 19.13 4.42 -3.61
N ASN A 77 18.64 5.02 -2.54
CA ASN A 77 18.63 4.46 -1.20
C ASN A 77 17.17 4.21 -0.76
N GLU A 78 17.00 3.60 0.42
CA GLU A 78 15.67 3.31 0.94
C GLU A 78 14.86 4.58 1.23
N ALA A 79 15.52 5.69 1.56
CA ALA A 79 14.85 6.98 1.82
C ALA A 79 14.28 7.62 0.55
N ASP A 80 14.71 7.20 -0.65
CA ASP A 80 14.16 7.66 -1.93
C ASP A 80 12.78 7.01 -2.22
N ARG A 81 12.34 6.04 -1.42
CA ARG A 81 11.10 5.28 -1.64
C ARG A 81 9.87 5.98 -1.05
N LEU A 82 9.58 7.18 -1.53
CA LEU A 82 8.52 8.04 -1.01
C LEU A 82 7.14 7.37 -0.99
N PHE A 83 6.81 6.52 -1.98
CA PHE A 83 5.51 5.88 -2.06
C PHE A 83 5.40 4.74 -1.05
N SER A 84 6.40 3.86 -0.95
CA SER A 84 6.43 2.83 0.08
C SER A 84 6.47 3.42 1.50
N LEU A 85 7.24 4.48 1.71
CA LEU A 85 7.34 5.16 3.01
C LEU A 85 6.09 5.96 3.38
N SER A 86 5.16 6.17 2.45
CA SER A 86 3.88 6.83 2.75
C SER A 86 2.86 5.89 3.42
N SER A 87 3.09 4.57 3.38
CA SER A 87 2.25 3.61 4.11
C SER A 87 2.84 3.31 5.49
N VAL A 88 2.08 3.65 6.53
CA VAL A 88 2.40 3.31 7.92
C VAL A 88 2.48 1.80 8.10
N SER A 89 1.52 1.06 7.54
CA SER A 89 1.46 -0.40 7.65
C SER A 89 2.64 -1.10 6.96
N PHE A 90 3.15 -0.54 5.86
CA PHE A 90 4.36 -1.05 5.23
C PHE A 90 5.63 -0.75 6.04
N SER A 91 5.70 0.43 6.68
CA SER A 91 6.84 0.81 7.52
C SER A 91 6.94 0.04 8.84
N GLU A 92 5.81 -0.47 9.35
CA GLU A 92 5.71 -1.25 10.59
C GLU A 92 5.82 -2.77 10.38
N ALA A 93 5.78 -3.23 9.11
CA ALA A 93 5.85 -4.65 8.73
C ALA A 93 7.29 -5.16 8.63
#